data_AF-A0A7Y2KYV9-F1
#
_entry.id   AF-A0A7Y2KYV9-F1
#
_cell.length_a   1.000
_cell.length_b   1.000
_cell.length_c   1.000
_cell.angle_alpha   90.00
_cell.angle_beta   90.00
_cell.angle_gamma   90.00
#
_symmetry.space_group_name_H-M   'P 1'
#
loop_
_entity.id
_entity.type
_entity.pdbx_description
1 polymer ?
#
loop_
_entity_poly.entity_id
_entity_poly.type
_entity_poly.pdbx_seq_one_letter_code
_entity_poly.pdbx_strand_id
1 'polypeptide(L)'
;MDDYQRTIRTLSDRIVLAQTPIRVLDAVKWDDSIRQGFFKAKGKEMPAVNRDYYLGRPLSFDSGAVKLEFQNIERDITRQLGQFNPVGQIMRRMCKEYRMVVRMLEARGTEDFGLISQELYGAASDAFHAGDPTLADLGLMMSDYLDNIDGRGDLKDEAKT
;
A
#
# COMPACT_ATOMS: atom_id res chain seq x y z
N MET A 1 17.15 -17.46 24.75
CA MET A 1 17.32 -16.95 23.37
C MET A 1 18.79 -16.94 23.06
N ASP A 2 19.15 -17.57 21.95
CA ASP A 2 20.50 -17.49 21.36
C ASP A 2 20.82 -16.03 20.95
N ASP A 3 22.11 -15.67 20.92
CA ASP A 3 22.57 -14.29 20.66
C ASP A 3 22.16 -13.82 19.26
N TYR A 4 22.16 -14.75 18.30
CA TYR A 4 21.64 -14.52 16.96
C TYR A 4 20.14 -14.17 16.95
N GLN A 5 19.31 -14.93 17.68
CA GLN A 5 17.87 -14.67 17.77
C GLN A 5 17.57 -13.32 18.43
N ARG A 6 18.36 -12.93 19.44
CA ARG A 6 18.25 -11.63 20.10
C ARG A 6 18.58 -10.48 19.15
N THR A 7 19.60 -10.67 18.32
CA THR A 7 19.99 -9.70 17.28
C THR A 7 18.87 -9.50 16.26
N ILE A 8 18.30 -10.59 15.73
CA ILE A 8 17.15 -10.53 14.81
C ILE A 8 15.98 -9.79 15.45
N ARG A 9 15.61 -10.16 16.68
CA ARG A 9 14.50 -9.52 17.40
C ARG A 9 14.71 -8.01 17.53
N THR A 10 15.90 -7.59 17.95
CA THR A 10 16.24 -6.18 18.14
C THR A 10 16.12 -5.39 16.83
N LEU A 11 16.62 -5.94 15.73
CA LEU A 11 16.51 -5.32 14.41
C LEU A 11 15.06 -5.28 13.92
N SER A 12 14.29 -6.34 14.17
CA SER A 12 12.87 -6.41 13.81
C SER A 12 12.04 -5.38 14.58
N ASP A 13 12.27 -5.25 15.88
CA ASP A 13 11.58 -4.27 16.73
C ASP A 13 11.85 -2.84 16.22
N ARG A 14 13.07 -2.55 15.77
CA ARG A 14 13.41 -1.26 15.14
C ARG A 14 12.64 -1.00 13.84
N ILE A 15 12.48 -2.01 12.98
CA ILE A 15 11.65 -1.89 11.75
C ILE A 15 10.21 -1.55 12.13
N VAL A 16 9.65 -2.26 13.11
CA VAL A 16 8.27 -2.03 13.60
C VAL A 16 8.10 -0.64 14.18
N LEU A 17 9.07 -0.15 14.95
CA LEU A 17 9.04 1.21 15.48
C LEU A 17 9.12 2.24 14.35
N ALA A 18 10.03 2.06 13.40
CA ALA A 18 10.22 2.98 12.28
C ALA A 18 9.00 3.06 11.33
N GLN A 19 8.26 1.96 11.14
CA GLN A 19 7.06 1.96 10.30
C GLN A 19 5.80 2.49 10.99
N THR A 20 5.76 2.52 12.32
CA THR A 20 4.58 2.96 13.11
C THR A 20 3.96 4.30 12.67
N PRO A 21 4.74 5.37 12.37
CA PRO A 21 4.16 6.63 11.90
C PRO A 21 3.61 6.58 10.46
N ILE A 22 3.97 5.57 9.66
CA ILE A 22 3.54 5.45 8.26
C ILE A 22 2.12 4.92 8.21
N ARG A 23 1.14 5.81 8.21
CA ARG A 23 -0.28 5.51 8.05
C ARG A 23 -0.72 5.82 6.62
N VAL A 24 -0.57 4.85 5.70
CA VAL A 24 -0.86 5.05 4.27
C VAL A 24 -2.29 5.55 4.05
N LEU A 25 -3.29 4.91 4.65
CA LEU A 25 -4.70 5.29 4.51
C LEU A 25 -4.98 6.71 5.04
N ASP A 26 -4.38 7.09 6.15
CA ASP A 26 -4.49 8.46 6.67
C ASP A 26 -3.81 9.49 5.79
N ALA A 27 -2.72 9.11 5.13
CA ALA A 27 -2.01 10.00 4.21
C ALA A 27 -2.76 10.20 2.89
N VAL A 28 -3.57 9.24 2.42
CA VAL A 28 -4.29 9.37 1.15
C VAL A 28 -5.77 9.75 1.29
N LYS A 29 -6.26 9.91 2.53
CA LYS A 29 -7.68 10.22 2.77
C LYS A 29 -8.09 11.56 2.17
N TRP A 30 -9.29 11.57 1.60
CA TRP A 30 -9.96 12.78 1.16
C TRP A 30 -10.70 13.43 2.32
N ASP A 31 -10.94 14.73 2.22
CA ASP A 31 -11.94 15.34 3.08
C ASP A 31 -13.37 14.96 2.66
N ASP A 32 -14.30 15.24 3.57
CA ASP A 32 -15.70 14.90 3.38
C ASP A 32 -16.34 15.60 2.18
N SER A 33 -15.86 16.79 1.80
CA SER A 33 -16.43 17.54 0.67
C SER A 33 -16.12 16.87 -0.66
N ILE A 34 -14.87 16.41 -0.83
CA ILE A 34 -14.45 15.66 -2.03
C ILE A 34 -15.20 14.34 -2.10
N ARG A 35 -15.31 13.63 -0.97
CA ARG A 35 -16.06 12.37 -0.90
C ARG A 35 -17.53 12.58 -1.30
N GLN A 36 -18.19 13.57 -0.72
CA GLN A 36 -19.59 13.89 -1.01
C GLN A 36 -19.78 14.27 -2.48
N GLY A 37 -18.88 15.08 -3.04
CA GLY A 37 -18.89 15.46 -4.45
C GLY A 37 -18.77 14.25 -5.38
N PHE A 38 -17.80 13.36 -5.10
CA PHE A 38 -17.58 12.14 -5.88
C PHE A 38 -18.82 11.24 -5.91
N PHE A 39 -19.46 11.00 -4.75
CA PHE A 39 -20.68 10.19 -4.69
C PHE A 39 -21.90 10.89 -5.28
N LYS A 40 -22.03 12.21 -5.14
CA LYS A 40 -23.08 12.99 -5.82
C LYS A 40 -22.97 12.89 -7.34
N ALA A 41 -21.76 12.86 -7.87
CA ALA A 41 -21.45 12.64 -9.28
C ALA A 41 -21.51 11.16 -9.71
N LYS A 42 -21.90 10.24 -8.81
CA LYS A 42 -21.96 8.78 -9.05
C LYS A 42 -20.64 8.20 -9.56
N GLY A 43 -19.51 8.75 -9.11
CA GLY A 43 -18.17 8.32 -9.53
C GLY A 43 -17.82 8.58 -11.00
N LYS A 44 -18.60 9.43 -11.70
CA LYS A 44 -18.35 9.76 -13.11
C LYS A 44 -17.42 10.95 -13.31
N GLU A 45 -17.17 11.72 -12.25
CA GLU A 45 -16.27 12.86 -12.25
C GLU A 45 -15.07 12.55 -11.36
N MET A 46 -13.88 12.89 -11.85
CA MET A 46 -12.66 12.71 -11.07
C MET A 46 -12.68 13.65 -9.86
N PRO A 47 -12.29 13.17 -8.66
CA PRO A 47 -12.19 14.02 -7.48
C PRO A 47 -11.12 15.09 -7.70
N ALA A 48 -11.36 16.31 -7.20
CA ALA A 48 -10.44 17.44 -7.31
C ALA A 48 -9.22 17.29 -6.36
N VAL A 49 -8.48 16.20 -6.50
CA VAL A 49 -7.36 15.80 -5.66
C VAL A 49 -6.08 15.84 -6.51
N ASN A 50 -5.43 16.99 -6.53
CA ASN A 50 -4.20 17.22 -7.27
C ASN A 50 -2.99 17.41 -6.33
N ARG A 51 -1.84 17.79 -6.88
CA ARG A 51 -0.65 18.07 -6.08
C ARG A 51 -0.88 19.17 -5.03
N ASP A 52 -1.51 20.27 -5.43
CA ASP A 52 -1.76 21.42 -4.55
C ASP A 52 -2.63 21.04 -3.35
N TYR A 53 -3.64 20.19 -3.56
CA TYR A 53 -4.46 19.63 -2.49
C TYR A 53 -3.61 18.95 -1.40
N TYR A 54 -2.60 18.16 -1.80
CA TYR A 54 -1.73 17.48 -0.85
C TYR A 54 -0.60 18.36 -0.29
N LEU A 55 -0.20 19.44 -0.97
CA LEU A 55 0.71 20.44 -0.39
C LEU A 55 0.07 21.16 0.80
N GLY A 56 -1.25 21.39 0.77
CA GLY A 56 -2.01 21.89 1.91
C GLY A 56 -2.23 20.87 3.04
N ARG A 57 -1.84 19.61 2.84
CA ARG A 57 -2.05 18.47 3.77
C ARG A 57 -0.75 17.68 3.95
N PRO A 58 0.23 18.24 4.69
CA PRO A 58 1.53 17.61 4.88
C PRO A 58 1.39 16.24 5.57
N LEU A 59 2.42 15.40 5.42
CA LEU A 59 2.48 14.13 6.12
C LEU A 59 2.52 14.35 7.64
N SER A 60 1.91 13.44 8.40
CA SER A 60 1.89 13.49 9.87
C SER A 60 3.25 13.12 10.51
N PHE A 61 4.28 12.92 9.70
CA PHE A 61 5.61 12.50 10.10
C PHE A 61 6.67 13.14 9.20
N ASP A 62 7.90 13.24 9.70
CA ASP A 62 9.05 13.68 8.93
C ASP A 62 9.51 12.56 7.98
N SER A 63 9.23 12.71 6.69
CA SER A 63 9.57 11.74 5.67
C SER A 63 11.08 11.57 5.49
N GLY A 64 11.86 12.65 5.68
CA GLY A 64 13.32 12.62 5.60
C GLY A 64 13.91 11.79 6.74
N ALA A 65 13.46 12.04 7.97
CA ALA A 65 13.89 11.30 9.15
C ALA A 65 13.52 9.80 9.06
N VAL A 66 12.30 9.48 8.65
CA VAL A 66 11.85 8.08 8.51
C VAL A 66 12.67 7.34 7.43
N LYS A 67 12.90 7.95 6.27
CA LYS A 67 13.75 7.35 5.22
C LYS A 67 15.17 7.10 5.71
N LEU A 68 15.74 8.03 6.48
CA LEU A 68 17.07 7.90 7.06
C LEU A 68 17.12 6.76 8.09
N GLU A 69 16.12 6.63 8.95
CA GLU A 69 16.07 5.54 9.94
C GLU A 69 16.06 4.16 9.25
N PHE A 70 15.23 3.97 8.22
CA PHE A 70 15.25 2.72 7.44
C PHE A 70 16.59 2.45 6.78
N GLN A 71 17.28 3.48 6.29
CA GLN A 71 18.63 3.33 5.72
C GLN A 71 19.66 2.93 6.79
N ASN A 72 19.54 3.45 8.02
CA ASN A 72 20.39 3.09 9.14
C ASN A 72 20.13 1.64 9.58
N ILE A 73 18.86 1.24 9.68
CA ILE A 73 18.49 -0.15 9.98
C ILE A 73 19.03 -1.11 8.92
N GLU A 74 18.91 -0.78 7.62
CA GLU A 74 19.45 -1.59 6.52
C GLU A 74 20.97 -1.82 6.64
N ARG A 75 21.71 -0.77 7.01
CA ARG A 75 23.16 -0.84 7.26
C ARG A 75 23.47 -1.72 8.47
N ASP A 76 22.73 -1.56 9.56
CA ASP A 76 22.92 -2.37 10.77
C ASP A 76 22.61 -3.85 10.55
N ILE A 77 21.56 -4.16 9.78
CA ILE A 77 21.26 -5.54 9.38
C ILE A 77 22.45 -6.17 8.66
N THR A 78 23.04 -5.45 7.70
CA THR A 78 24.21 -5.94 6.95
C THR A 78 25.43 -6.12 7.86
N ARG A 79 25.65 -5.17 8.78
CA ARG A 79 26.77 -5.20 9.74
C ARG A 79 26.66 -6.34 10.75
N GLN A 80 25.47 -6.61 11.27
CA GLN A 80 25.26 -7.55 12.38
C GLN A 80 24.95 -8.97 11.92
N LEU A 81 24.17 -9.14 10.85
CA LEU A 81 23.79 -10.47 10.35
C LEU A 81 24.68 -10.94 9.20
N GLY A 82 25.39 -10.03 8.54
CA GLY A 82 26.19 -10.30 7.35
C GLY A 82 25.39 -10.16 6.05
N GLN A 83 26.11 -9.91 4.95
CA GLN A 83 25.51 -9.61 3.65
C GLN A 83 24.68 -10.76 3.06
N PHE A 84 25.06 -12.01 3.33
CA PHE A 84 24.45 -13.20 2.73
C PHE A 84 23.43 -13.91 3.64
N ASN A 85 23.13 -13.33 4.80
CA ASN A 85 22.15 -13.91 5.72
C ASN A 85 20.72 -13.86 5.12
N PRO A 86 20.00 -15.00 5.01
CA PRO A 86 18.67 -15.03 4.41
C PRO A 86 17.64 -14.16 5.15
N VAL A 87 17.66 -14.16 6.48
CA VAL A 87 16.77 -13.31 7.29
C VAL A 87 17.14 -11.84 7.09
N GLY A 88 18.43 -11.53 7.08
CA GLY A 88 18.94 -10.19 6.77
C GLY A 88 18.54 -9.69 5.37
N GLN A 89 18.45 -10.57 4.37
CA GLN A 89 17.94 -10.21 3.04
C GLN A 89 16.48 -9.77 3.08
N ILE A 90 15.62 -10.52 3.79
CA ILE A 90 14.20 -10.18 3.97
C ILE A 90 14.05 -8.84 4.69
N MET A 91 14.75 -8.65 5.80
CA MET A 91 14.65 -7.42 6.59
C MET A 91 15.12 -6.18 5.81
N ARG A 92 16.17 -6.30 4.99
CA ARG A 92 16.62 -5.21 4.12
C ARG A 92 15.64 -4.91 2.99
N ARG A 93 15.02 -5.95 2.41
CA ARG A 93 13.93 -5.79 1.44
C ARG A 93 12.79 -4.97 2.07
N MET A 94 12.35 -5.32 3.27
CA MET A 94 11.32 -4.54 3.99
C MET A 94 11.72 -3.08 4.20
N CYS A 95 12.98 -2.80 4.58
CA CYS A 95 13.47 -1.43 4.73
C CYS A 95 13.39 -0.63 3.42
N LYS A 96 13.70 -1.27 2.28
CA LYS A 96 13.58 -0.65 0.95
C LYS A 96 12.13 -0.38 0.58
N GLU A 97 11.24 -1.36 0.80
CA GLU A 97 9.80 -1.22 0.56
C GLU A 97 9.19 -0.09 1.38
N TYR A 98 9.51 0.04 2.68
CA TYR A 98 9.04 1.19 3.48
C TYR A 98 9.58 2.54 2.99
N ARG A 99 10.84 2.59 2.52
CA ARG A 99 11.38 3.81 1.90
C ARG A 99 10.66 4.16 0.61
N MET A 100 10.25 3.17 -0.18
CA MET A 100 9.41 3.36 -1.35
C MET A 100 8.00 3.84 -0.98
N VAL A 101 7.40 3.30 0.08
CA VAL A 101 6.11 3.81 0.61
C VAL A 101 6.23 5.28 0.98
N VAL A 102 7.31 5.70 1.67
CA VAL A 102 7.51 7.11 2.00
C VAL A 102 7.65 7.97 0.73
N ARG A 103 8.39 7.51 -0.29
CA ARG A 103 8.49 8.22 -1.58
C ARG A 103 7.14 8.33 -2.29
N MET A 104 6.34 7.26 -2.30
CA MET A 104 4.98 7.26 -2.82
C MET A 104 4.14 8.33 -2.12
N LEU A 105 4.19 8.39 -0.79
CA LEU A 105 3.44 9.37 0.00
C LEU A 105 3.94 10.82 -0.20
N GLU A 106 5.22 11.03 -0.49
CA GLU A 106 5.76 12.33 -0.89
C GLU A 106 5.27 12.76 -2.29
N ALA A 107 4.96 11.79 -3.17
CA ALA A 107 4.50 11.98 -4.53
C ALA A 107 2.97 12.11 -4.67
N ARG A 108 2.20 12.10 -3.57
CA ARG A 108 0.73 12.26 -3.59
C ARG A 108 0.30 13.44 -4.48
N GLY A 109 -0.69 13.19 -5.34
CA GLY A 109 -1.22 14.17 -6.31
C GLY A 109 -0.39 14.33 -7.59
N THR A 110 0.58 13.44 -7.84
CA THR A 110 1.38 13.36 -9.08
C THR A 110 1.29 11.95 -9.67
N GLU A 111 1.70 11.79 -10.93
CA GLU A 111 1.73 10.48 -11.61
C GLU A 111 2.64 9.47 -10.91
N ASP A 112 3.75 9.94 -10.31
CA ASP A 112 4.71 9.10 -9.57
C ASP A 112 4.05 8.33 -8.42
N PHE A 113 3.00 8.88 -7.79
CA PHE A 113 2.24 8.15 -6.77
C PHE A 113 1.68 6.84 -7.33
N GLY A 114 1.07 6.90 -8.52
CA GLY A 114 0.48 5.73 -9.17
C GLY A 114 1.53 4.71 -9.58
N LEU A 115 2.64 5.17 -10.18
CA LEU A 115 3.74 4.30 -10.61
C LEU A 115 4.37 3.55 -9.44
N ILE A 116 4.68 4.26 -8.34
CA ILE A 116 5.28 3.62 -7.15
C ILE A 116 4.25 2.72 -6.45
N SER A 117 2.97 3.11 -6.42
CA SER A 117 1.90 2.27 -5.86
C SER A 117 1.76 0.96 -6.61
N GLN A 118 1.85 0.97 -7.94
CA GLN A 118 1.81 -0.24 -8.76
C GLN A 118 3.01 -1.15 -8.46
N GLU A 119 4.21 -0.58 -8.30
CA GLU A 119 5.40 -1.36 -7.94
C GLU A 119 5.29 -2.01 -6.55
N LEU A 120 4.63 -1.35 -5.60
CA LEU A 120 4.49 -1.82 -4.21
C LEU A 120 3.35 -2.81 -4.00
N TYR A 121 2.20 -2.56 -4.63
CA TYR A 121 0.94 -3.25 -4.35
C TYR A 121 0.38 -4.02 -5.56
N GLY A 122 1.00 -3.89 -6.73
CA GLY A 122 0.50 -4.42 -7.99
C GLY A 122 -0.53 -3.52 -8.66
N ALA A 123 -0.90 -3.89 -9.88
CA ALA A 123 -1.95 -3.28 -10.69
C ALA A 123 -3.11 -4.27 -10.92
N ALA A 124 -4.31 -3.75 -11.20
CA ALA A 124 -5.45 -4.60 -11.57
C ALA A 124 -5.21 -5.39 -12.87
N SER A 125 -4.29 -4.91 -13.72
CA SER A 125 -3.85 -5.55 -14.94
C SER A 125 -2.78 -6.63 -14.72
N ASP A 126 -2.30 -6.84 -13.50
CA ASP A 126 -1.28 -7.86 -13.24
C ASP A 126 -1.91 -9.26 -13.32
N ALA A 127 -1.24 -10.14 -14.06
CA ALA A 127 -1.58 -11.55 -14.12
C ALA A 127 -0.90 -12.31 -12.96
N PHE A 128 -1.59 -13.31 -12.40
CA PHE A 128 -1.02 -14.15 -11.34
C PHE A 128 0.20 -14.95 -11.84
N HIS A 129 0.10 -15.49 -13.07
CA HIS A 129 1.18 -16.14 -13.81
C HIS A 129 1.15 -15.70 -15.29
N ALA A 130 2.22 -15.99 -16.04
CA ALA A 130 2.28 -15.66 -17.46
C ALA A 130 1.22 -16.47 -18.24
N GLY A 131 0.25 -15.76 -18.86
CA GLY A 131 -0.86 -16.35 -19.61
C GLY A 131 -2.13 -16.58 -18.80
N ASP A 132 -2.11 -16.29 -17.49
CA ASP A 132 -3.28 -16.40 -16.63
C ASP A 132 -4.15 -15.13 -16.66
N PRO A 133 -5.42 -15.22 -16.22
CA PRO A 133 -6.30 -14.07 -16.08
C PRO A 133 -5.69 -13.01 -15.15
N THR A 134 -5.93 -11.73 -15.47
CA THR A 134 -5.60 -10.62 -14.60
C THR A 134 -6.53 -10.58 -13.38
N LEU A 135 -6.17 -9.79 -12.36
CA LEU A 135 -7.07 -9.56 -11.22
C LEU A 135 -8.42 -8.95 -11.68
N ALA A 136 -8.39 -8.09 -12.70
CA ALA A 136 -9.60 -7.54 -13.30
C ALA A 136 -10.47 -8.62 -13.98
N ASP A 137 -9.84 -9.53 -14.73
CA ASP A 137 -10.55 -10.62 -15.41
C ASP A 137 -11.25 -11.55 -14.42
N LEU A 138 -10.60 -11.85 -13.29
CA LEU A 138 -11.21 -12.64 -12.21
C LEU A 138 -12.42 -11.92 -11.61
N GLY A 139 -12.33 -10.59 -11.43
CA GLY A 139 -13.45 -9.78 -10.95
C GLY A 139 -14.66 -9.81 -11.88
N LEU A 140 -14.42 -9.73 -13.20
CA LEU A 140 -15.47 -9.88 -14.21
C LEU A 140 -16.08 -11.28 -14.18
N MET A 141 -15.25 -12.33 -14.11
CA MET A 141 -15.72 -13.71 -14.03
C MET A 141 -16.59 -13.97 -12.79
N MET A 142 -16.21 -13.43 -11.62
CA MET A 142 -17.04 -13.51 -10.42
C MET A 142 -18.36 -12.74 -10.56
N SER A 143 -18.34 -11.57 -11.19
CA SER A 143 -19.57 -10.80 -11.47
C SER A 143 -20.53 -11.61 -12.35
N ASP A 144 -20.01 -12.22 -13.41
CA ASP A 144 -20.81 -13.06 -14.30
C ASP A 144 -21.43 -14.26 -13.55
N TYR A 145 -20.68 -14.89 -12.63
CA TYR A 145 -21.24 -15.96 -11.81
C TYR A 145 -22.34 -15.47 -10.85
N LEU A 146 -22.18 -14.30 -10.25
CA LEU A 146 -23.19 -13.70 -9.37
C LEU A 146 -24.46 -13.34 -10.14
N ASP A 147 -24.33 -12.74 -11.32
CA ASP A 147 -25.46 -12.42 -12.20
C ASP A 147 -26.22 -13.68 -12.62
N ASN A 148 -25.51 -14.79 -12.85
CA ASN A 148 -26.13 -16.09 -13.16
C ASN A 148 -26.86 -16.71 -11.96
N ILE A 149 -26.41 -16.48 -10.72
CA ILE A 149 -27.10 -16.94 -9.50
C ILE A 149 -28.38 -16.12 -9.28
N ASP A 150 -28.30 -14.80 -9.44
CA ASP A 150 -29.44 -13.90 -9.36
C ASP A 150 -30.50 -14.26 -10.41
N GLY A 151 -30.08 -14.46 -11.66
CA GLY A 151 -30.96 -14.88 -12.76
C GLY A 151 -31.62 -16.25 -12.58
N ARG A 152 -31.06 -17.14 -11.75
CA ARG A 152 -31.69 -18.44 -11.38
C ARG A 152 -32.77 -18.31 -10.32
N GLY A 153 -32.85 -17.18 -9.62
CA GLY A 153 -33.81 -16.96 -8.53
C GLY A 153 -33.49 -17.73 -7.25
N ASP A 154 -32.23 -18.16 -7.08
CA ASP A 154 -31.75 -18.87 -5.88
C ASP A 154 -31.65 -17.94 -4.66
N LEU A 155 -31.69 -16.62 -4.88
CA LEU A 155 -31.66 -15.58 -3.85
C LEU A 155 -33.02 -14.85 -3.84
N LYS A 156 -33.61 -14.66 -2.67
CA LYS A 156 -34.79 -13.81 -2.50
C LYS A 156 -34.33 -12.39 -2.20
N ASP A 157 -34.87 -11.41 -2.92
CA ASP A 157 -34.66 -10.01 -2.59
C ASP A 157 -35.13 -9.73 -1.15
N GLU A 158 -34.23 -9.19 -0.32
CA GLU A 158 -34.64 -8.61 0.95
C GLU A 158 -35.44 -7.32 0.69
N ALA A 159 -36.54 -7.15 1.43
CA ALA A 159 -37.35 -5.94 1.34
C ALA A 159 -36.48 -4.72 1.71
N LYS A 160 -36.23 -3.84 0.74
CA LYS A 160 -35.56 -2.56 0.98
C LYS A 160 -36.33 -1.79 2.05
N THR A 161 -35.70 -1.58 3.21
CA THR A 161 -36.17 -0.71 4.30
C THR A 161 -35.65 0.71 4.09
#